data_AF-A0A101WEG9-F1
#
_entry.id   AF-A0A101WEG9-F1
#
_cell.length_a   1.000
_cell.length_b   1.000
_cell.length_c   1.000
_cell.angle_alpha   90.00
_cell.angle_beta   90.00
_cell.angle_gamma   90.00
#
_symmetry.space_group_name_H-M   'P 1'
#
loop_
_entity.id
_entity.type
_entity.pdbx_description
1 polymer ?
#
loop_
_entity_poly.entity_id
_entity_poly.type
_entity_poly.pdbx_seq_one_letter_code
_entity_poly.pdbx_strand_id
1 'polypeptide(L)' 'MDCAKCAYLSGEECQFPDKVVSSVEANGIDVMDLVKASGIPYNNGKNTVSYVALILFNS' A
#
# COMPACT_ATOMS: atom_id res chain seq x y z
N MET A 1 -0.72 -10.06 2.54
CA MET A 1 0.12 -9.47 3.61
C MET A 1 -0.58 -9.76 4.92
N ASP A 2 -0.78 -11.05 5.20
CA ASP A 2 -1.87 -11.43 6.10
C ASP A 2 -1.24 -11.98 7.35
N CYS A 3 -0.82 -11.07 8.23
CA CYS A 3 -0.42 -11.44 9.58
C CYS A 3 -1.67 -11.83 10.37
N ALA A 4 -1.61 -12.94 11.12
CA ALA A 4 -2.72 -13.31 12.02
C ALA A 4 -3.01 -12.20 13.05
N LYS A 5 -1.96 -11.51 13.50
CA LYS A 5 -2.05 -10.27 14.27
C LYS A 5 -0.87 -9.39 13.91
N CYS A 6 -1.11 -8.11 13.61
CA CYS A 6 -0.04 -7.17 13.31
C CYS A 6 0.66 -6.72 14.61
N ALA A 7 1.99 -6.87 14.69
CA ALA A 7 2.80 -6.48 15.86
C ALA A 7 2.74 -4.98 16.16
N TYR A 8 2.49 -4.16 15.13
CA TYR A 8 2.23 -2.73 15.26
C TYR A 8 1.08 -2.42 16.24
N LEU A 9 0.06 -3.28 16.32
CA LEU A 9 -1.06 -3.10 17.25
C LEU A 9 -0.65 -3.24 18.73
N SER A 10 0.50 -3.84 18.99
CA SER A 10 1.09 -3.99 20.32
C SER A 10 2.25 -3.03 20.57
N GLY A 11 2.54 -2.12 19.63
CA GLY A 11 3.66 -1.17 19.71
C GLY A 11 5.04 -1.82 19.52
N GLU A 12 5.07 -3.04 18.97
CA GLU A 12 6.30 -3.78 18.71
C GLU A 12 6.70 -3.68 17.24
N GLU A 13 7.98 -3.92 16.95
CA GLU A 13 8.48 -3.99 15.58
C GLU A 13 7.85 -5.16 14.80
N CYS A 14 7.85 -5.07 13.47
CA CYS A 14 7.31 -6.12 12.62
C CYS A 14 8.07 -7.44 12.84
N GLN A 15 7.35 -8.52 13.14
CA GLN A 15 7.93 -9.85 13.32
C GLN A 15 8.50 -10.45 12.02
N PHE A 16 8.19 -9.85 10.87
CA PHE A 16 8.65 -10.27 9.55
C PHE A 16 9.24 -9.07 8.79
N PRO A 17 10.40 -8.53 9.22
CA PRO A 17 10.97 -7.32 8.61
C PRO A 17 11.25 -7.51 7.12
N ASP A 18 11.72 -8.68 6.69
CA ASP A 18 12.00 -8.96 5.27
C ASP A 18 10.75 -9.04 4.38
N LYS A 19 9.56 -9.14 4.98
CA LYS A 19 8.27 -9.16 4.28
C LYS A 19 7.55 -7.83 4.34
N VAL A 20 8.10 -6.84 5.06
CA VAL A 20 7.51 -5.51 5.14
C VAL A 20 7.67 -4.82 3.79
N VAL A 21 6.60 -4.18 3.33
CA VAL A 21 6.64 -3.34 2.14
C VAL A 21 6.10 -1.98 2.54
N SER A 22 6.87 -0.94 2.26
CA SER A 22 6.43 0.44 2.48
C SER A 22 5.24 0.77 1.60
N SER A 23 4.33 1.62 2.08
CA SER A 23 3.27 2.14 1.23
C SER A 23 3.87 2.95 0.07
N VAL A 24 3.10 3.07 -1.02
CA VAL A 24 3.49 3.91 -2.16
C VAL A 24 3.69 5.37 -1.71
N GLU A 25 2.83 5.85 -0.82
CA GLU A 25 2.89 7.21 -0.25
C GLU A 25 4.13 7.45 0.62
N ALA A 26 4.59 6.45 1.37
CA ALA A 26 5.81 6.54 2.16
C ALA A 26 7.07 6.74 1.30
N ASN A 27 6.98 6.45 0.00
CA ASN A 27 8.03 6.73 -0.98
C ASN A 27 7.86 8.08 -1.68
N GLY A 28 7.01 8.98 -1.15
CA GLY A 28 6.83 10.34 -1.64
C GLY A 28 5.91 10.48 -2.86
N ILE A 29 5.09 9.47 -3.14
CA ILE A 29 4.20 9.44 -4.31
C ILE A 29 2.77 9.74 -3.87
N ASP A 30 2.16 10.76 -4.47
CA ASP A 30 0.72 11.00 -4.30
C ASP A 30 -0.07 9.94 -5.07
N VAL A 31 -0.61 8.97 -4.33
CA VAL A 31 -1.38 7.86 -4.90
C VAL A 31 -2.69 8.34 -5.51
N MET A 32 -3.34 9.36 -4.93
CA MET A 32 -4.61 9.86 -5.44
C MET A 32 -4.43 10.53 -6.80
N ASP A 33 -3.39 11.35 -6.94
CA ASP A 33 -3.10 12.02 -8.19
C ASP A 33 -2.57 11.03 -9.25
N LEU A 34 -1.77 10.04 -8.85
CA LEU A 34 -1.32 8.96 -9.75
C LEU A 34 -2.49 8.18 -10.35
N VAL A 35 -3.45 7.72 -9.53
CA VAL A 35 -4.56 6.90 -10.05
C VAL A 35 -5.47 7.73 -10.95
N LYS A 36 -5.75 8.99 -10.59
CA LYS A 36 -6.54 9.91 -11.43
C LYS A 36 -5.85 10.17 -12.77
N ALA A 37 -4.55 10.46 -12.75
CA ALA A 37 -3.76 10.67 -13.97
C ALA A 37 -3.71 9.43 -14.87
N SER A 38 -3.81 8.25 -14.27
CA SER A 38 -3.88 6.96 -14.98
C SER A 38 -5.30 6.61 -15.48
N GLY A 39 -6.29 7.49 -15.28
CA GLY A 39 -7.69 7.24 -15.63
C GLY A 39 -8.38 6.20 -14.74
N ILE A 40 -7.79 5.87 -13.58
CA ILE A 40 -8.33 4.89 -12.64
C ILE A 40 -9.18 5.62 -11.59
N PRO A 41 -10.45 5.21 -11.38
CA PRO A 41 -11.27 5.77 -10.33
C PRO A 41 -10.71 5.41 -8.95
N TYR A 42 -10.57 6.41 -8.08
CA TYR A 42 -10.11 6.20 -6.70
C TYR A 42 -11.12 5.38 -5.88
N ASN A 43 -12.41 5.62 -6.10
CA ASN A 43 -13.51 4.90 -5.46
C ASN A 43 -14.18 3.96 -6.47
N ASN A 44 -14.13 2.65 -6.20
CA ASN A 44 -14.68 1.59 -7.06
C ASN A 44 -16.09 1.13 -6.66
N GLY A 45 -16.80 1.94 -5.87
CA GLY A 45 -18.19 1.68 -5.46
C GLY A 45 -18.30 1.00 -4.10
N LYS A 46 -19.55 0.83 -3.67
CA LYS A 46 -19.88 0.32 -2.34
C LYS A 46 -19.34 -1.11 -2.13
N ASN A 47 -18.84 -1.39 -0.93
CA ASN A 47 -18.28 -2.69 -0.53
C ASN A 47 -17.04 -3.12 -1.33
N THR A 48 -16.26 -2.16 -1.85
CA THR A 48 -14.97 -2.44 -2.50
C THR A 48 -13.82 -1.78 -1.73
N VAL A 49 -12.63 -2.37 -1.82
CA VAL A 49 -11.38 -1.78 -1.35
C VAL A 49 -10.39 -1.81 -2.50
N SER A 50 -9.84 -0.65 -2.85
CA SER A 50 -8.80 -0.52 -3.86
C SER A 50 -7.43 -0.61 -3.19
N TYR A 51 -6.58 -1.49 -3.69
CA TYR A 51 -5.18 -1.56 -3.29
C TYR A 51 -4.31 -1.04 -4.42
N VAL A 52 -3.38 -0.15 -4.08
CA VAL A 52 -2.40 0.39 -5.03
C VAL A 52 -1.02 -0.11 -4.63
N ALA A 53 -0.33 -0.73 -5.59
CA ALA A 53 1.05 -1.17 -5.44
C ALA A 53 1.87 -0.61 -6.60
N LEU A 54 3.13 -0.31 -6.32
CA LEU A 54 4.10 0.18 -7.29
C LEU A 54 5.23 -0.84 -7.41
N ILE A 55 5.64 -1.15 -8.63
CA ILE A 55 6.84 -1.94 -8.88
C ILE A 55 7.83 -1.06 -9.64
N LEU A 56 8.96 -0.78 -9.00
CA LEU A 56 10.07 -0.05 -9.61
C LEU A 56 11.04 -1.05 -10.22
N PHE A 57 11.29 -0.94 -11.52
CA PHE A 57 12.25 -1.77 -12.24
C PHE A 57 13.43 -0.92 -12.69
N ASN A 58 14.63 -1.50 -12.68
CA ASN A 58 15.77 -0.90 -13.34
C ASN A 58 15.69 -1.18 -14.85
N SER A 59 16.13 -0.21 -15.65
CA SER A 59 16.28 -0.38 -17.10
C SER A 59 17.45 -1.30 -17.45
#